data_AF-V6U350-F1
#
_entry.id   AF-V6U350-F1
#
_cell.length_a   1.000
_cell.length_b   1.000
_cell.length_c   1.000
_cell.angle_alpha   90.00
_cell.angle_beta   90.00
_cell.angle_gamma   90.00
#
_symmetry.space_group_name_H-M   'P 1'
#
loop_
_entity.id
_entity.type
_entity.pdbx_description
1 polymer ?
#
loop_
_entity_poly.entity_id
_entity_poly.type
_entity_poly.pdbx_seq_one_letter_code
_entity_poly.pdbx_strand_id
1 'polypeptide(L)' 'MALNLYYAGLYERCLASIAAEKKHGTTHQLLHTEGLALRALNRITEAISSFLASQKLDPFDQSTTLELA' A
#
# COMPACT_ATOMS: atom_id res chain seq x y z
N MET A 1 3.18 11.83 5.68
CA MET A 1 3.08 10.36 5.81
C MET A 1 2.02 9.88 4.86
N ALA A 2 2.35 8.94 3.97
CA ALA A 2 1.46 8.43 2.93
C ALA A 2 0.04 8.09 3.41
N LEU A 3 -0.07 7.50 4.60
CA LEU A 3 -1.35 7.12 5.20
C LEU A 3 -2.32 8.30 5.38
N ASN A 4 -1.83 9.49 5.73
CA ASN A 4 -2.68 10.67 5.85
C ASN A 4 -3.24 11.12 4.50
N LEU A 5 -2.47 10.96 3.42
CA LEU A 5 -2.93 11.28 2.07
C LEU A 5 -4.00 10.29 1.59
N TYR A 6 -3.87 9.01 1.97
CA TYR A 6 -4.89 8.01 1.73
C TYR A 6 -6.21 8.36 2.43
N TYR A 7 -6.18 8.67 3.74
CA TYR A 7 -7.40 9.06 4.47
C TYR A 7 -8.01 10.37 3.98
N ALA A 8 -7.21 11.26 3.38
CA ALA A 8 -7.68 12.47 2.71
C ALA A 8 -8.25 12.23 1.30
N GLY A 9 -8.26 10.97 0.80
CA GLY A 9 -8.72 10.63 -0.54
C GLY A 9 -7.78 11.06 -1.67
N LEU A 10 -6.56 11.53 -1.34
CA LEU A 10 -5.58 12.03 -2.30
C LEU A 10 -4.70 10.87 -2.80
N TYR A 11 -5.31 9.90 -3.47
CA TYR A 11 -4.66 8.61 -3.78
C TYR A 11 -3.42 8.74 -4.68
N GLU A 12 -3.46 9.55 -5.75
CA GLU A 12 -2.28 9.76 -6.61
C GLU A 12 -1.13 10.43 -5.86
N ARG A 13 -1.43 11.39 -4.96
CA ARG A 13 -0.43 12.02 -4.10
C ARG A 13 0.10 11.04 -3.05
N CYS A 14 -0.76 10.15 -2.55
CA CYS A 14 -0.36 9.06 -1.67
C CYS A 14 0.67 8.17 -2.36
N LEU A 15 0.41 7.71 -3.59
CA LEU A 15 1.36 6.90 -4.36
C LEU A 15 2.68 7.63 -4.65
N ALA A 16 2.63 8.93 -4.97
CA ALA A 16 3.84 9.73 -5.13
C ALA A 16 4.66 9.84 -3.83
N SER A 17 4.00 10.02 -2.68
CA SER A 17 4.65 10.01 -1.35
C SER A 17 5.28 8.65 -1.06
N ILE A 18 4.55 7.57 -1.31
CA ILE A 18 5.03 6.19 -1.12
C ILE A 18 6.28 5.93 -1.95
N ALA A 19 6.28 6.32 -3.23
CA ALA A 19 7.44 6.14 -4.11
C ALA A 19 8.68 6.89 -3.62
N ALA A 20 8.51 8.05 -2.98
CA ALA A 20 9.60 8.78 -2.35
C ALA A 20 10.07 8.10 -1.05
N GLU A 21 9.14 7.70 -0.18
CA GLU A 21 9.43 7.03 1.10
C GLU A 21 10.17 5.70 0.88
N LYS A 22 9.79 4.90 -0.13
CA LYS A 22 10.44 3.63 -0.50
C LYS A 22 11.93 3.75 -0.79
N LYS A 23 12.43 4.93 -1.21
CA LYS A 23 13.87 5.16 -1.46
C LYS A 23 14.70 5.08 -0.18
N HIS A 24 14.08 5.32 0.98
CA HIS A 24 14.73 5.31 2.28
C HIS A 24 14.53 4.00 3.04
N GLY A 25 13.67 3.13 2.54
CA GLY A 25 13.33 1.84 3.15
C GLY A 25 11.90 1.47 2.81
N THR A 26 11.66 0.17 2.62
CA THR A 26 10.30 -0.34 2.37
C THR A 26 9.86 -1.16 3.58
N THR A 27 8.70 -0.80 4.14
CA THR A 27 8.06 -1.51 5.25
C THR A 27 6.75 -2.15 4.76
N HIS A 28 6.27 -3.18 5.47
CA HIS A 28 4.99 -3.82 5.14
C HIS A 28 3.85 -2.77 5.17
N GLN A 29 3.78 -1.90 6.19
CA GLN A 29 2.79 -0.81 6.28
C GLN A 29 2.77 0.11 5.05
N LEU A 30 3.93 0.41 4.47
CA LEU A 30 4.02 1.27 3.30
C LEU A 30 3.48 0.58 2.05
N LEU A 31 3.76 -0.72 1.89
CA LEU A 31 3.21 -1.56 0.81
C LEU A 31 1.71 -1.82 0.98
N HIS A 32 1.24 -2.00 2.21
CA HIS A 32 -0.19 -2.12 2.50
C HIS A 32 -0.94 -0.83 2.13
N THR A 33 -0.42 0.33 2.55
CA THR A 33 -1.00 1.63 2.18
C THR A 33 -1.00 1.87 0.66
N GLU A 34 0.04 1.39 -0.04
CA GLU A 34 0.11 1.43 -1.50
C GLU A 34 -1.00 0.60 -2.15
N GLY A 35 -1.21 -0.63 -1.66
CA GLY A 35 -2.28 -1.50 -2.11
C GLY A 35 -3.66 -0.85 -1.93
N LEU A 36 -3.92 -0.25 -0.77
CA LEU A 36 -5.18 0.47 -0.50
C LEU A 36 -5.39 1.64 -1.46
N ALA A 37 -4.36 2.45 -1.71
CA ALA A 37 -4.44 3.58 -2.63
C ALA A 37 -4.66 3.14 -4.09
N LEU A 38 -3.98 2.08 -4.54
CA LEU A 38 -4.16 1.49 -5.87
C LEU A 38 -5.57 0.91 -6.04
N ARG A 39 -6.08 0.21 -5.03
CA ARG A 39 -7.44 -0.32 -5.01
C ARG A 39 -8.48 0.79 -5.11
N ALA A 40 -8.30 1.88 -4.36
CA ALA A 40 -9.19 3.05 -4.42
C ALA A 40 -9.20 3.73 -5.80
N LEU A 41 -8.11 3.63 -6.56
CA LEU A 41 -7.99 4.09 -7.94
C LEU A 41 -8.44 3.03 -8.98
N ASN A 42 -9.01 1.90 -8.54
CA ASN A 42 -9.41 0.78 -9.39
C ASN A 42 -8.23 0.12 -10.15
N ARG A 43 -6.99 0.28 -9.66
CA ARG A 43 -5.77 -0.36 -10.19
C ARG A 43 -5.55 -1.71 -9.51
N ILE A 44 -6.49 -2.63 -9.72
CA ILE A 44 -6.63 -3.85 -8.92
C ILE A 44 -5.41 -4.79 -9.01
N THR A 45 -4.84 -4.97 -10.20
CA THR A 45 -3.68 -5.85 -10.41
C THR A 45 -2.44 -5.37 -9.66
N GLU A 46 -2.22 -4.05 -9.66
CA GLU A 46 -1.13 -3.42 -8.94
C GLU A 46 -1.37 -3.48 -7.43
N ALA A 47 -2.62 -3.27 -6.99
CA ALA A 47 -3.01 -3.37 -5.58
C ALA A 47 -2.69 -4.75 -5.00
N ILE A 48 -3.12 -5.82 -5.69
CA ILE A 48 -2.81 -7.21 -5.32
C ILE A 48 -1.31 -7.42 -5.21
N SER A 49 -0.55 -6.89 -6.17
CA SER A 49 0.91 -7.01 -6.18
C SER A 49 1.55 -6.35 -4.96
N SER A 50 1.07 -5.17 -4.56
CA SER A 50 1.50 -4.46 -3.35
C SER A 50 1.12 -5.21 -2.07
N PHE A 51 -0.09 -5.78 -1.98
CA PHE A 51 -0.49 -6.59 -0.82
C PHE A 51 0.34 -7.87 -0.69
N LEU A 52 0.59 -8.59 -1.80
CA LEU A 52 1.48 -9.75 -1.78
C LEU A 52 2.91 -9.38 -1.37
N ALA A 53 3.40 -8.22 -1.80
CA ALA A 53 4.71 -7.73 -1.35
C ALA A 53 4.71 -7.36 0.14
N SER A 54 3.63 -6.77 0.66
CA SER A 54 3.46 -6.47 2.09
C SER A 54 3.51 -7.76 2.93
N GLN A 55 2.73 -8.77 2.55
CA GLN A 55 2.69 -10.06 3.25
C GLN A 55 4.03 -10.81 3.20
N LYS A 56 4.84 -10.64 2.16
CA LYS A 56 6.20 -11.20 2.12
C LYS A 56 7.14 -10.57 3.14
N LEU A 57 6.95 -9.28 3.46
CA LEU A 57 7.75 -8.59 4.47
C LEU A 57 7.28 -8.90 5.89
N ASP A 58 5.98 -9.06 6.10
CA ASP A 58 5.41 -9.52 7.35
C ASP A 58 4.32 -10.57 7.11
N PRO A 59 4.67 -11.88 7.15
CA PRO A 59 3.73 -12.97 6.92
C PRO A 59 2.66 -13.11 8.00
N PHE A 60 2.85 -12.50 9.18
CA PHE A 60 1.92 -12.59 10.30
C PHE A 60 0.97 -11.40 10.39
N ASP A 61 1.18 -10.38 9.56
CA ASP A 61 0.29 -9.22 9.51
C ASP A 61 -1.07 -9.60 8.91
N GLN A 62 -2.06 -9.72 9.80
CA GLN A 62 -3.44 -10.06 9.45
C GLN A 62 -4.14 -8.97 8.62
N SER A 63 -3.62 -7.74 8.63
CA SER A 63 -4.22 -6.62 7.89
C SER A 63 -4.15 -6.81 6.37
N THR A 64 -3.18 -7.59 5.90
CA THR A 64 -2.94 -7.84 4.47
C THR A 64 -3.75 -9.03 3.94
N THR A 65 -4.11 -9.99 4.81
CA THR A 65 -4.81 -11.24 4.43
C THR A 65 -6.28 -11.00 4.07
N LEU A 66 -6.93 -10.00 4.67
CA LEU A 66 -8.33 -9.65 4.35
C LEU A 66 -8.48 -8.92 3.00
N GLU A 67 -7.40 -8.32 2.49
CA GLU A 67 -7.42 -7.49 1.27
C GLU A 67 -7.28 -8.33 -0.03
N LEU A 68 -6.97 -9.61 0.09
CA LEU A 68 -6.75 -10.55 -1.02
C LEU A 68 -7.90 -11.55 -1.22
N ALA A 69 -8.93 -11.51 -0.36
CA ALA A 69 -10.12 -12.38 -0.39
C ALA A 69 -11.28 -11.70 -1.12
#